data_AF-A0A2V7G5S2-F1
#
_entry.id   AF-A0A2V7G5S2-F1
#
_cell.length_a   1.000
_cell.length_b   1.000
_cell.length_c   1.000
_cell.angle_alpha   90.00
_cell.angle_beta   90.00
_cell.angle_gamma   90.00
#
_symmetry.space_group_name_H-M   'P 1'
#
loop_
_entity.id
_entity.type
_entity.pdbx_description
1 polymer ?
#
loop_
_entity_poly.entity_id
_entity_poly.type
_entity_poly.pdbx_seq_one_letter_code
_entity_poly.pdbx_strand_id
1 'polypeptide(L)'
;MYCRPRSPLLPLLVVALAGACGWRTGFQFPAPGPDTSARPVGLITTGSAFERAGVRRRVAETLERASQRRVVLLDTPASVRDAAVKDLAARLIRANPSIVGYDWRELRCASGAGVLTVITRRVDAVYRVSLDYVERSRPATATETAELGPLAQGLRVVGLASPGTVREATTWGSVDALLFTGRRGSRPIAVARTATQVEPSALTPRPDVAALASETLQDIPPFRAPEWDTVARRLAASGCPFMALALADAGLTSTAAGRVVRTAALATIREAVKRPPRRADDDAADGPTRGEAPEAPETSPPDAAAKAGSSGTPALAPDQRYSCSALCGMHMIELCNRDKSLWDSHGRRWEPTTCGTMREEAFLKECYRQQWLGGAFHDACVVPCESEPEGRDQLLNLLQGAGCLRPG
;
A
#
# COMPACT_ATOMS: atom_id res chain seq x y z
N MET A 1 -22.18 -73.39 15.12
CA MET A 1 -21.04 -72.46 15.24
C MET A 1 -21.38 -71.20 14.44
N TYR A 2 -21.71 -70.10 15.12
CA TYR A 2 -22.08 -68.84 14.49
C TYR A 2 -20.82 -68.10 14.04
N CYS A 3 -20.62 -67.97 12.73
CA CYS A 3 -19.65 -67.04 12.16
C CYS A 3 -20.15 -65.61 12.38
N ARG A 4 -19.54 -64.89 13.32
CA ARG A 4 -19.72 -63.44 13.48
C ARG A 4 -19.23 -62.74 12.20
N PRO A 5 -20.05 -61.96 11.49
CA PRO A 5 -19.54 -61.09 10.45
C PRO A 5 -18.71 -60.00 11.14
N ARG A 6 -17.39 -60.05 10.97
CA ARG A 6 -16.50 -58.94 11.30
C ARG A 6 -16.82 -57.81 10.33
N SER A 7 -17.67 -56.87 10.75
CA SER A 7 -18.02 -55.68 9.97
C SER A 7 -16.75 -54.92 9.55
N PRO A 8 -16.45 -54.82 8.24
CA PRO A 8 -15.33 -54.01 7.72
C PRO A 8 -15.57 -52.50 7.91
N LEU A 9 -16.75 -52.11 8.39
CA LEU A 9 -17.13 -50.74 8.72
C LEU A 9 -16.31 -50.16 9.87
N LEU A 10 -15.92 -50.97 10.86
CA LEU A 10 -15.20 -50.47 12.03
C LEU A 10 -13.79 -49.93 11.70
N PRO A 11 -12.93 -50.64 10.93
CA PRO A 11 -11.62 -50.11 10.55
C PRO A 11 -11.71 -48.92 9.60
N LEU A 12 -12.69 -48.87 8.68
CA LEU A 12 -12.90 -47.72 7.80
C LEU A 12 -13.33 -46.47 8.57
N LEU A 13 -14.17 -46.63 9.59
CA LEU A 13 -14.63 -45.54 10.44
C LEU A 13 -13.51 -45.03 11.36
N VAL A 14 -12.62 -45.91 11.83
CA VAL A 14 -11.40 -45.53 12.58
C VAL A 14 -10.38 -44.81 11.69
N VAL A 15 -10.18 -45.24 10.44
CA VAL A 15 -9.28 -44.56 9.50
C VAL A 15 -9.87 -43.21 9.06
N ALA A 16 -11.18 -43.13 8.85
CA ALA A 16 -11.88 -41.88 8.55
C ALA A 16 -11.85 -40.91 9.75
N LEU A 17 -12.00 -41.40 10.98
CA LEU A 17 -11.85 -40.61 12.20
C LEU A 17 -10.40 -40.20 12.44
N ALA A 18 -9.41 -41.06 12.18
CA ALA A 18 -7.99 -40.71 12.31
C ALA A 18 -7.55 -39.69 11.23
N GLY A 19 -8.09 -39.80 10.03
CA GLY A 19 -7.93 -38.81 8.96
C GLY A 19 -8.64 -37.49 9.24
N ALA A 20 -9.84 -37.52 9.82
CA ALA A 20 -10.60 -36.34 10.23
C ALA A 20 -10.03 -35.67 11.51
N CYS A 21 -9.40 -36.43 12.40
CA CYS A 21 -8.69 -35.93 13.57
C CYS A 21 -7.26 -35.48 13.27
N GLY A 22 -6.79 -35.59 12.03
CA GLY A 22 -5.51 -35.03 11.61
C GLY A 22 -4.35 -35.48 12.47
N TRP A 23 -4.19 -36.80 12.70
CA TRP A 23 -2.94 -37.33 13.21
C TRP A 23 -1.82 -37.08 12.17
N ARG A 24 -1.28 -35.87 12.21
CA ARG A 24 0.05 -35.57 11.73
C ARG A 24 1.00 -36.38 12.60
N THR A 25 1.35 -37.58 12.18
CA THR A 25 2.55 -38.28 12.65
C THR A 25 3.77 -37.56 12.09
N GLY A 26 3.98 -36.36 12.59
CA GLY A 26 5.22 -35.62 12.52
C GLY A 26 5.38 -35.04 13.90
N PHE A 27 6.24 -35.65 14.71
CA PHE A 27 6.73 -35.07 15.95
C PHE A 27 7.44 -33.76 15.56
N GLN A 28 6.67 -32.67 15.42
CA GLN A 28 7.22 -31.34 15.33
C GLN A 28 7.61 -31.00 16.77
N PHE A 29 8.92 -30.90 17.02
CA PHE A 29 9.41 -30.33 18.26
C PHE A 29 8.63 -29.06 18.58
N PRO A 30 8.20 -28.85 19.83
CA PRO A 30 7.52 -27.61 20.20
C PRO A 30 8.42 -26.46 19.74
N ALA A 31 7.91 -25.67 18.81
CA ALA A 31 8.64 -24.49 18.34
C ALA A 31 8.97 -23.64 19.58
N PRO A 32 10.18 -23.08 19.67
CA PRO A 32 10.50 -22.18 20.77
C PRO A 32 9.40 -21.12 20.88
N GLY A 33 8.93 -20.89 22.10
CA GLY A 33 7.93 -19.87 22.37
C GLY A 33 8.38 -18.49 21.88
N PRO A 34 7.45 -17.56 21.63
CA PRO A 34 7.79 -16.25 21.11
C PRO A 34 8.81 -15.55 22.02
N ASP A 35 9.74 -14.81 21.42
CA ASP A 35 10.64 -13.95 22.16
C ASP A 35 9.81 -12.89 22.88
N THR A 36 9.72 -13.02 24.22
CA THR A 36 8.96 -12.10 25.07
C THR A 36 9.72 -10.81 25.37
N SER A 37 11.01 -10.76 25.05
CA SER A 37 11.85 -9.56 25.20
C SER A 37 11.71 -8.62 23.99
N ALA A 38 11.30 -9.16 22.84
CA ALA A 38 11.04 -8.40 21.63
C ALA A 38 9.64 -7.73 21.66
N ARG A 39 9.55 -6.52 21.08
CA ARG A 39 8.26 -5.85 20.91
C ARG A 39 7.34 -6.65 19.96
N PRO A 40 6.02 -6.66 20.24
CA PRO A 40 5.07 -7.43 19.44
C PRO A 40 4.94 -6.90 18.01
N VAL A 41 4.38 -7.72 17.13
CA VAL A 41 3.95 -7.32 15.78
C VAL A 41 2.43 -7.20 15.72
N GLY A 42 1.91 -6.21 15.00
CA GLY A 42 0.48 -6.03 14.75
C GLY A 42 0.01 -6.86 13.57
N LEU A 43 -1.22 -7.37 13.62
CA LEU A 43 -1.88 -8.07 12.51
C LEU A 43 -3.28 -7.47 12.29
N ILE A 44 -3.50 -6.98 11.07
CA ILE A 44 -4.80 -6.55 10.55
C ILE A 44 -5.29 -7.59 9.55
N THR A 45 -6.52 -8.06 9.72
CA THR A 45 -7.16 -9.03 8.82
C THR A 45 -8.42 -8.42 8.21
N THR A 46 -8.53 -8.41 6.89
CA THR A 46 -9.68 -7.86 6.15
C THR A 46 -10.19 -8.85 5.11
N GLY A 47 -11.50 -8.82 4.81
CA GLY A 47 -12.12 -9.65 3.76
C GLY A 47 -12.93 -10.84 4.31
N SER A 48 -13.74 -11.41 3.42
CA SER A 48 -14.75 -12.43 3.72
C SER A 48 -14.16 -13.74 4.26
N ALA A 49 -12.88 -14.03 3.98
CA ALA A 49 -12.23 -15.24 4.48
C ALA A 49 -12.10 -15.26 6.02
N PHE A 50 -12.16 -14.10 6.68
CA PHE A 50 -12.00 -13.94 8.11
C PHE A 50 -13.31 -13.90 8.92
N GLU A 51 -14.47 -13.87 8.26
CA GLU A 51 -15.78 -13.90 8.93
C GLU A 51 -16.02 -15.24 9.66
N ARG A 52 -15.32 -16.30 9.21
CA ARG A 52 -15.38 -17.62 9.84
C ARG A 52 -14.68 -17.63 11.19
N ALA A 53 -15.38 -18.17 12.19
CA ALA A 53 -14.85 -18.34 13.53
C ALA A 53 -13.49 -19.07 13.53
N GLY A 54 -12.52 -18.51 14.26
CA GLY A 54 -11.20 -19.12 14.46
C GLY A 54 -10.21 -18.99 13.30
N VAL A 55 -10.56 -18.41 12.14
CA VAL A 55 -9.58 -18.16 11.06
C VAL A 55 -8.59 -17.07 11.47
N ARG A 56 -9.07 -15.92 11.96
CA ARG A 56 -8.23 -14.81 12.43
C ARG A 56 -7.20 -15.25 13.48
N ARG A 57 -7.63 -16.06 14.45
CA ARG A 57 -6.76 -16.59 15.50
C ARG A 57 -5.67 -17.53 14.94
N ARG A 58 -6.03 -18.44 14.03
CA ARG A 58 -5.05 -19.35 13.40
C ARG A 58 -4.01 -18.62 12.56
N VAL A 59 -4.40 -17.54 11.86
CA VAL A 59 -3.43 -16.69 11.15
C VAL A 59 -2.49 -16.00 12.13
N ALA A 60 -3.00 -15.46 13.24
CA ALA A 60 -2.16 -14.86 14.28
C ALA A 60 -1.17 -15.87 14.89
N GLU A 61 -1.64 -17.07 15.28
CA GLU A 61 -0.79 -18.15 15.80
C GLU A 61 0.30 -18.58 14.80
N THR A 62 0.01 -18.44 13.50
CA THR A 62 0.97 -18.78 12.46
C THR A 62 2.00 -17.68 12.24
N LEU A 63 1.56 -16.42 12.23
CA LEU A 63 2.46 -15.28 12.19
C LEU A 63 3.36 -15.24 13.44
N GLU A 64 2.85 -15.62 14.60
CA GLU A 64 3.61 -15.71 15.85
C GLU A 64 4.74 -16.74 15.74
N ARG A 65 4.45 -17.91 15.18
CA ARG A 65 5.47 -18.95 14.91
C ARG A 65 6.49 -18.51 13.87
N ALA A 66 6.05 -17.84 12.80
CA ALA A 66 6.93 -17.40 11.72
C ALA A 66 7.84 -16.23 12.13
N SER A 67 7.28 -15.25 12.84
CA SER A 67 8.02 -14.06 13.30
C SER A 67 8.78 -14.28 14.61
N GLN A 68 8.50 -15.37 15.32
CA GLN A 68 8.97 -15.63 16.69
C GLN A 68 8.67 -14.47 17.66
N ARG A 69 7.61 -13.71 17.39
CA ARG A 69 7.20 -12.54 18.17
C ARG A 69 5.72 -12.63 18.49
N ARG A 70 5.35 -12.10 19.66
CA ARG A 70 3.95 -11.99 20.06
C ARG A 70 3.16 -11.19 19.01
N VAL A 71 2.00 -11.71 18.60
CA VAL A 71 1.12 -11.03 17.64
C VAL A 71 -0.02 -10.31 18.38
N VAL A 72 -0.24 -9.04 18.04
CA VAL A 72 -1.37 -8.23 18.53
C VAL A 72 -2.37 -8.07 17.40
N LEU A 73 -3.60 -8.55 17.60
CA LEU A 73 -4.69 -8.36 16.65
C LEU A 73 -5.16 -6.90 16.66
N LEU A 74 -5.19 -6.30 15.49
CA LEU A 74 -5.66 -4.94 15.26
C LEU A 74 -6.84 -5.00 14.29
N ASP A 75 -7.88 -4.20 14.54
CA ASP A 75 -9.05 -4.16 13.66
C ASP A 75 -8.81 -3.24 12.46
N THR A 76 -8.24 -2.07 12.71
CA THR A 76 -7.87 -1.09 11.68
C THR A 76 -6.51 -0.45 12.01
N PRO A 77 -5.83 0.16 11.01
CA PRO A 77 -4.72 1.06 11.28
C PRO A 77 -5.17 2.21 12.18
N ALA A 78 -4.24 2.77 12.95
CA ALA A 78 -4.50 3.98 13.73
C ALA A 78 -4.81 5.15 12.81
N SER A 79 -5.84 5.91 13.18
CA SER A 79 -6.28 7.11 12.50
C SER A 79 -6.00 8.35 13.35
N VAL A 80 -5.79 9.49 12.70
CA VAL A 80 -5.68 10.80 13.36
C VAL A 80 -6.94 11.18 14.15
N ARG A 81 -8.05 10.48 13.93
CA ARG A 81 -9.31 10.67 14.67
C ARG A 81 -9.36 9.88 15.98
N ASP A 82 -8.47 8.91 16.18
CA ASP A 82 -8.48 7.99 17.32
C ASP A 82 -8.15 8.70 18.63
N ALA A 83 -8.77 8.25 19.74
CA ALA A 83 -8.52 8.78 21.07
C ALA A 83 -7.04 8.67 21.47
N ALA A 84 -6.38 7.52 21.19
CA ALA A 84 -4.97 7.32 21.51
C ALA A 84 -4.04 8.30 20.77
N VAL A 85 -4.39 8.69 19.54
CA VAL A 85 -3.61 9.67 18.76
C VAL A 85 -3.86 11.09 19.29
N LYS A 86 -5.11 11.43 19.66
CA LYS A 86 -5.42 12.69 20.34
C LYS A 86 -4.67 12.83 21.66
N ASP A 87 -4.60 11.76 22.46
CA ASP A 87 -3.85 11.74 23.71
C ASP A 87 -2.35 11.89 23.49
N LEU A 88 -1.81 11.27 22.44
CA LEU A 88 -0.42 11.45 22.02
C LEU A 88 -0.14 12.92 21.65
N ALA A 89 -1.00 13.52 20.84
CA ALA A 89 -0.88 14.94 20.49
C ALA A 89 -0.96 15.84 21.73
N ALA A 90 -1.91 15.61 22.62
CA ALA A 90 -2.04 16.37 23.86
C ALA A 90 -0.79 16.24 24.74
N ARG A 91 -0.18 15.04 24.85
CA ARG A 91 1.10 14.86 25.57
C ARG A 91 2.24 15.64 24.93
N LEU A 92 2.39 15.56 23.61
CA LEU A 92 3.45 16.26 22.88
C LEU A 92 3.31 17.78 22.96
N ILE A 93 2.08 18.29 22.90
CA ILE A 93 1.76 19.70 23.07
C ILE A 93 2.08 20.17 24.49
N ARG A 94 1.70 19.40 25.52
CA ARG A 94 2.07 19.71 26.92
C ARG A 94 3.58 19.74 27.13
N ALA A 95 4.30 18.81 26.51
CA ALA A 95 5.76 18.78 26.57
C ALA A 95 6.43 19.91 25.78
N ASN A 96 5.74 20.46 24.77
CA ASN A 96 6.26 21.48 23.86
C ASN A 96 5.22 22.59 23.61
N PRO A 97 4.95 23.50 24.55
CA PRO A 97 3.87 24.50 24.40
C PRO A 97 3.96 25.37 23.15
N SER A 98 5.15 25.51 22.55
CA SER A 98 5.38 26.23 21.30
C SER A 98 4.65 25.66 20.07
N ILE A 99 4.02 24.49 20.17
CA ILE A 99 3.34 23.82 19.05
C ILE A 99 1.80 23.80 19.16
N VAL A 100 1.21 24.44 20.18
CA VAL A 100 -0.25 24.42 20.43
C VAL A 100 -1.09 24.81 19.21
N GLY A 101 -0.62 25.78 18.40
CA GLY A 101 -1.34 26.27 17.21
C GLY A 101 -1.17 25.41 15.95
N TYR A 102 -0.44 24.30 16.02
CA TYR A 102 -0.16 23.45 14.86
C TYR A 102 -1.26 22.40 14.62
N ASP A 103 -1.69 22.21 13.37
CA ASP A 103 -2.57 21.10 13.01
C ASP A 103 -1.80 19.78 12.93
N TRP A 104 -1.76 19.07 14.06
CA TRP A 104 -1.08 17.78 14.21
C TRP A 104 -1.69 16.64 13.39
N ARG A 105 -2.86 16.82 12.77
CA ARG A 105 -3.51 15.75 11.98
C ARG A 105 -2.81 15.48 10.67
N GLU A 106 -2.00 16.40 10.16
CA GLU A 106 -1.13 16.25 8.98
C GLU A 106 -1.71 15.30 7.91
N LEU A 107 -2.90 15.58 7.34
CA LEU A 107 -3.62 14.62 6.48
C LEU A 107 -2.80 14.16 5.26
N ARG A 108 -1.91 15.02 4.75
CA ARG A 108 -0.94 14.69 3.69
C ARG A 108 0.03 13.56 4.06
N CYS A 109 0.14 13.27 5.35
CA CYS A 109 0.97 12.22 5.94
C CYS A 109 0.15 10.95 6.24
N ALA A 110 -1.01 10.77 5.59
CA ALA A 110 -1.89 9.61 5.76
C ALA A 110 -1.23 8.27 5.41
N SER A 111 -0.25 8.25 4.50
CA SER A 111 0.61 7.08 4.28
C SER A 111 1.28 6.64 5.59
N GLY A 112 1.53 7.57 6.52
CA GLY A 112 2.08 7.40 7.87
C GLY A 112 1.20 6.67 8.87
N ALA A 113 0.00 6.20 8.50
CA ALA A 113 -0.90 5.48 9.41
C ALA A 113 -0.24 4.26 10.07
N GLY A 114 0.67 3.58 9.38
CA GLY A 114 1.49 2.50 9.97
C GLY A 114 2.37 2.96 11.13
N VAL A 115 2.96 4.15 11.02
CA VAL A 115 3.82 4.75 12.07
C VAL A 115 2.99 5.14 13.29
N LEU A 116 1.82 5.77 13.10
CA LEU A 116 0.90 6.03 14.21
C LEU A 116 0.47 4.74 14.91
N THR A 117 0.21 3.68 14.13
CA THR A 117 -0.19 2.39 14.68
C THR A 117 0.92 1.79 15.53
N VAL A 118 2.16 1.80 15.04
CA VAL A 118 3.36 1.36 15.76
C VAL A 118 3.52 2.12 17.08
N ILE A 119 3.42 3.45 17.05
CA ILE A 119 3.58 4.29 18.25
C ILE A 119 2.45 4.04 19.26
N THR A 120 1.19 4.11 18.82
CA THR A 120 0.03 4.05 19.72
C THR A 120 -0.27 2.65 20.23
N ARG A 121 -0.01 1.61 19.44
CA ARG A 121 -0.22 0.20 19.81
C ARG A 121 1.03 -0.48 20.35
N ARG A 122 2.18 0.21 20.36
CA ARG A 122 3.49 -0.27 20.84
C ARG A 122 3.93 -1.58 20.16
N VAL A 123 3.70 -1.66 18.86
CA VAL A 123 4.14 -2.78 18.00
C VAL A 123 5.34 -2.32 17.16
N ASP A 124 6.19 -3.25 16.74
CA ASP A 124 7.35 -2.95 15.88
C ASP A 124 7.01 -2.98 14.39
N ALA A 125 5.91 -3.63 14.03
CA ALA A 125 5.45 -3.86 12.67
C ALA A 125 3.94 -3.96 12.61
N VAL A 126 3.35 -3.75 11.44
CA VAL A 126 1.96 -4.07 11.18
C VAL A 126 1.86 -4.87 9.90
N TYR A 127 1.36 -6.10 9.99
CA TYR A 127 1.02 -6.93 8.85
C TYR A 127 -0.45 -6.73 8.50
N ARG A 128 -0.75 -6.66 7.21
CA ARG A 128 -2.10 -6.62 6.68
C ARG A 128 -2.33 -7.84 5.80
N VAL A 129 -3.30 -8.66 6.19
CA VAL A 129 -3.73 -9.83 5.42
C VAL A 129 -5.13 -9.54 4.92
N SER A 130 -5.30 -9.36 3.61
CA SER A 130 -6.59 -9.14 2.97
C SER A 130 -6.95 -10.37 2.16
N LEU A 131 -7.92 -11.17 2.60
CA LEU A 131 -8.31 -12.40 1.92
C LEU A 131 -9.82 -12.51 1.82
N ASP A 132 -10.29 -12.79 0.63
CA ASP A 132 -11.66 -13.14 0.31
C ASP A 132 -11.79 -14.63 0.04
N TYR A 133 -12.96 -15.17 0.36
CA TYR A 133 -13.29 -16.56 0.17
C TYR A 133 -14.68 -16.67 -0.46
N VAL A 134 -14.77 -17.36 -1.60
CA VAL A 134 -16.06 -17.70 -2.22
C VAL A 134 -16.13 -19.19 -2.49
N GLU A 135 -17.29 -19.77 -2.22
CA GLU A 135 -17.62 -21.17 -2.45
C GLU A 135 -18.81 -21.23 -3.43
N ARG A 136 -18.63 -21.96 -4.53
CA ARG A 136 -19.66 -22.22 -5.53
C ARG A 136 -19.88 -23.71 -5.65
N SER A 137 -21.12 -24.10 -5.87
CA SER A 137 -21.48 -25.49 -6.16
C SER A 137 -22.04 -25.58 -7.56
N ARG A 138 -21.64 -26.59 -8.32
CA ARG A 138 -22.16 -26.88 -9.65
C ARG A 138 -22.40 -28.38 -9.82
N PRO A 139 -23.20 -28.81 -10.81
CA PRO A 139 -23.30 -30.22 -11.17
C PRO A 139 -21.93 -30.79 -11.58
N ALA A 140 -21.66 -32.03 -11.17
CA ALA A 140 -20.47 -32.77 -11.56
C ALA A 140 -20.65 -33.38 -12.95
N THR A 141 -19.59 -33.38 -13.75
CA THR A 141 -19.60 -34.10 -15.04
C THR A 141 -19.40 -35.61 -14.81
N ALA A 142 -19.75 -36.40 -15.84
CA ALA A 142 -19.57 -37.85 -15.80
C ALA A 142 -18.08 -38.25 -15.67
N THR A 143 -17.16 -37.45 -16.21
CA THR A 143 -15.71 -37.68 -16.08
C THR A 143 -15.21 -37.37 -14.67
N GLU A 144 -15.64 -36.25 -14.07
CA GLU A 144 -15.26 -35.87 -12.71
C GLU A 144 -15.72 -36.91 -11.67
N THR A 145 -16.91 -37.50 -11.88
CA THR A 145 -17.45 -38.56 -11.01
C THR A 145 -16.81 -39.92 -11.25
N ALA A 146 -16.29 -40.19 -12.45
CA ALA A 146 -15.54 -41.40 -12.72
C ALA A 146 -14.16 -41.42 -12.03
N GLU A 147 -13.56 -40.24 -11.82
CA GLU A 147 -12.23 -40.07 -11.23
C GLU A 147 -12.25 -39.95 -9.69
N LEU A 148 -13.37 -40.28 -9.04
CA LEU A 148 -13.49 -40.19 -7.58
C LEU A 148 -12.45 -41.08 -6.88
N GLY A 149 -11.64 -40.46 -6.02
CA GLY A 149 -10.71 -41.18 -5.16
C GLY A 149 -11.40 -42.07 -4.12
N PRO A 150 -10.67 -43.02 -3.50
CA PRO A 150 -11.24 -44.03 -2.60
C PRO A 150 -12.03 -43.45 -1.41
N LEU A 151 -11.57 -42.32 -0.87
CA LEU A 151 -12.23 -41.62 0.23
C LEU A 151 -13.60 -41.04 -0.17
N ALA A 152 -13.68 -40.41 -1.34
CA ALA A 152 -14.93 -39.83 -1.84
C ALA A 152 -15.93 -40.93 -2.22
N GLN A 153 -15.46 -42.02 -2.83
CA GLN A 153 -16.28 -43.22 -3.07
C GLN A 153 -16.83 -43.80 -1.76
N GLY A 154 -15.98 -43.93 -0.73
CA GLY A 154 -16.40 -44.40 0.59
C GLY A 154 -17.48 -43.51 1.20
N LEU A 155 -17.30 -42.19 1.19
CA LEU A 155 -18.26 -41.21 1.68
C LEU A 155 -19.59 -41.23 0.91
N ARG A 156 -19.55 -41.46 -0.41
CA ARG A 156 -20.74 -41.67 -1.22
C ARG A 156 -21.51 -42.92 -0.81
N VAL A 157 -20.82 -44.05 -0.64
CA VAL A 157 -21.45 -45.33 -0.27
C VAL A 157 -22.17 -45.24 1.07
N VAL A 158 -21.63 -44.47 2.02
CA VAL A 158 -22.26 -44.26 3.34
C VAL A 158 -23.23 -43.08 3.40
N GLY A 159 -23.53 -42.44 2.26
CA GLY A 159 -24.53 -41.36 2.17
C GLY A 159 -24.11 -40.03 2.82
N LEU A 160 -22.81 -39.79 3.01
CA LEU A 160 -22.28 -38.56 3.61
C LEU A 160 -21.80 -37.52 2.58
N ALA A 161 -21.68 -37.93 1.32
CA ALA A 161 -21.32 -37.04 0.22
C ALA A 161 -22.58 -36.45 -0.44
N SER A 162 -22.45 -35.26 -1.03
CA SER A 162 -23.45 -34.65 -1.91
C SER A 162 -23.26 -35.18 -3.34
N PRO A 163 -23.96 -36.24 -3.76
CA PRO A 163 -23.64 -36.96 -4.98
C PRO A 163 -23.89 -36.11 -6.23
N GLY A 164 -23.09 -36.27 -7.27
CA GLY A 164 -23.25 -35.53 -8.52
C GLY A 164 -23.04 -34.01 -8.42
N THR A 165 -22.41 -33.51 -7.35
CA THR A 165 -22.09 -32.09 -7.19
C THR A 165 -20.58 -31.87 -7.08
N VAL A 166 -20.10 -30.74 -7.58
CA VAL A 166 -18.74 -30.25 -7.38
C VAL A 166 -18.80 -28.98 -6.56
N ARG A 167 -17.99 -28.91 -5.52
CA ARG A 167 -17.71 -27.69 -4.78
C ARG A 167 -16.40 -27.09 -5.27
N GLU A 168 -16.45 -25.82 -5.66
CA GLU A 168 -15.29 -25.01 -5.99
C GLU A 168 -15.13 -23.92 -4.93
N ALA A 169 -14.00 -23.91 -4.25
CA ALA A 169 -13.67 -22.93 -3.21
C ALA A 169 -12.44 -22.14 -3.63
N THR A 170 -12.62 -20.83 -3.82
CA THR A 170 -11.55 -19.92 -4.22
C THR A 170 -11.25 -18.97 -3.08
N THR A 171 -9.96 -18.87 -2.74
CA THR A 171 -9.42 -17.87 -1.80
C THR A 171 -8.50 -16.94 -2.59
N TRP A 172 -8.68 -15.64 -2.46
CA TRP A 172 -7.82 -14.66 -3.13
C TRP A 172 -7.61 -13.41 -2.30
N GLY A 173 -6.59 -12.63 -2.65
CA GLY A 173 -6.31 -11.34 -2.02
C GLY A 173 -4.81 -11.09 -1.93
N SER A 174 -4.36 -10.54 -0.82
CA SER A 174 -2.96 -10.20 -0.64
C SER A 174 -2.49 -10.18 0.81
N VAL A 175 -1.19 -10.37 0.99
CA VAL A 175 -0.49 -10.16 2.25
C VAL A 175 0.51 -9.02 2.07
N ASP A 176 0.47 -8.05 2.97
CA ASP A 176 1.33 -6.87 2.95
C ASP A 176 1.91 -6.61 4.35
N ALA A 177 3.09 -5.99 4.39
CA ALA A 177 3.67 -5.44 5.60
C ALA A 177 3.57 -3.91 5.50
N LEU A 178 2.73 -3.32 6.35
CA LEU A 178 2.61 -1.87 6.52
C LEU A 178 3.84 -1.34 7.28
N LEU A 179 5.03 -1.48 6.70
CA LEU A 179 6.27 -0.91 7.19
C LEU A 179 7.00 -0.16 6.08
N PHE A 180 7.25 1.11 6.36
CA PHE A 180 7.98 2.04 5.54
C PHE A 180 9.41 1.60 5.29
N THR A 181 9.68 1.05 4.11
CA THR A 181 11.00 1.18 3.51
C THR A 181 10.85 1.54 2.04
N GLY A 182 11.45 2.66 1.64
CA GLY A 182 11.67 3.01 0.22
C GLY A 182 12.69 2.11 -0.48
N ARG A 183 12.76 0.83 -0.09
CA ARG A 183 13.25 -0.26 -0.93
C ARG A 183 12.01 -1.05 -1.26
N ARG A 184 11.57 -1.05 -2.53
CA ARG A 184 10.47 -1.91 -3.04
C ARG A 184 9.54 -2.33 -1.90
N GLY A 185 8.85 -1.35 -1.30
CA GLY A 185 7.96 -1.60 -0.16
C GLY A 185 7.01 -2.70 -0.61
N SER A 186 7.06 -3.84 0.07
CA SER A 186 6.46 -5.12 -0.29
C SER A 186 5.25 -4.93 -1.19
N ARG A 187 5.42 -5.18 -2.51
CA ARG A 187 4.23 -5.34 -3.35
C ARG A 187 3.36 -6.37 -2.62
N PRO A 188 2.09 -6.06 -2.33
CA PRO A 188 1.22 -7.00 -1.66
C PRO A 188 1.38 -8.35 -2.35
N ILE A 189 1.81 -9.37 -1.61
CA ILE A 189 2.06 -10.68 -2.20
C ILE A 189 0.68 -11.24 -2.50
N ALA A 190 0.37 -11.36 -3.78
CA ALA A 190 -0.92 -11.85 -4.22
C ALA A 190 -1.11 -13.30 -3.76
N VAL A 191 -2.26 -13.56 -3.17
CA VAL A 191 -2.70 -14.90 -2.82
C VAL A 191 -3.84 -15.24 -3.76
N ALA A 192 -3.75 -16.38 -4.43
CA ALA A 192 -4.84 -16.93 -5.22
C ALA A 192 -4.76 -18.45 -5.19
N ARG A 193 -5.79 -19.11 -4.67
CA ARG A 193 -5.88 -20.58 -4.67
C ARG A 193 -7.32 -21.02 -4.86
N THR A 194 -7.50 -21.93 -5.80
CA THR A 194 -8.77 -22.61 -6.06
C THR A 194 -8.63 -24.07 -5.67
N ALA A 195 -9.57 -24.59 -4.89
CA ALA A 195 -9.70 -26.00 -4.61
C ALA A 195 -11.04 -26.51 -5.13
N THR A 196 -11.01 -27.59 -5.91
CA THR A 196 -12.18 -28.28 -6.43
C THR A 196 -12.36 -29.62 -5.73
N GLN A 197 -13.60 -29.93 -5.37
CA GLN A 197 -13.96 -31.17 -4.69
C GLN A 197 -15.22 -31.74 -5.29
N VAL A 198 -15.08 -32.93 -5.88
CA VAL A 198 -16.18 -33.70 -6.43
C VAL A 198 -16.84 -34.49 -5.31
N GLU A 199 -18.16 -34.43 -5.26
CA GLU A 199 -19.03 -35.02 -4.23
C GLU A 199 -18.59 -34.65 -2.80
N PRO A 200 -18.62 -33.35 -2.46
CA PRO A 200 -18.17 -32.88 -1.15
C PRO A 200 -19.02 -33.48 -0.02
N SER A 201 -18.39 -33.69 1.13
CA SER A 201 -19.06 -34.07 2.39
C SER A 201 -18.74 -33.07 3.49
N ALA A 202 -19.47 -33.17 4.62
CA ALA A 202 -19.10 -32.43 5.84
C ALA A 202 -17.68 -32.76 6.35
N LEU A 203 -17.14 -33.92 5.98
CA LEU A 203 -15.81 -34.39 6.37
C LEU A 203 -14.72 -33.99 5.36
N THR A 204 -15.08 -33.59 4.14
CA THR A 204 -14.11 -33.10 3.16
C THR A 204 -13.57 -31.73 3.56
N PRO A 205 -12.24 -31.59 3.77
CA PRO A 205 -11.65 -30.37 4.32
C PRO A 205 -11.79 -29.21 3.33
N ARG A 206 -12.15 -28.03 3.82
CA ARG A 206 -12.11 -26.79 3.02
C ARG A 206 -10.67 -26.29 2.88
N PRO A 207 -10.37 -25.39 1.92
CA PRO A 207 -9.10 -24.69 1.88
C PRO A 207 -8.76 -24.09 3.24
N ASP A 208 -7.57 -24.41 3.76
CA ASP A 208 -7.09 -23.85 5.01
C ASP A 208 -6.53 -22.45 4.74
N VAL A 209 -7.39 -21.44 4.93
CA VAL A 209 -7.04 -20.02 4.78
C VAL A 209 -5.84 -19.65 5.66
N ALA A 210 -5.71 -20.25 6.84
CA ALA A 210 -4.60 -19.95 7.72
C ALA A 210 -3.28 -20.55 7.22
N ALA A 211 -3.32 -21.77 6.66
CA ALA A 211 -2.17 -22.35 6.00
C ALA A 211 -1.77 -21.56 4.74
N LEU A 212 -2.74 -21.08 3.97
CA LEU A 212 -2.50 -20.22 2.81
C LEU A 212 -1.82 -18.91 3.20
N ALA A 213 -2.37 -18.20 4.19
CA ALA A 213 -1.75 -16.99 4.72
C ALA A 213 -0.35 -17.28 5.26
N SER A 214 -0.14 -18.42 5.92
CA SER A 214 1.16 -18.86 6.42
C SER A 214 2.20 -19.04 5.31
N GLU A 215 1.83 -19.74 4.24
CA GLU A 215 2.70 -20.04 3.11
C GLU A 215 3.19 -18.72 2.51
N THR A 216 2.26 -17.79 2.25
CA THR A 216 2.59 -16.47 1.74
C THR A 216 3.41 -15.62 2.73
N LEU A 217 3.19 -15.77 4.04
CA LEU A 217 3.98 -15.09 5.07
C LEU A 217 5.45 -15.58 5.11
N GLN A 218 5.74 -16.81 4.67
CA GLN A 218 7.11 -17.32 4.56
C GLN A 218 7.89 -16.66 3.42
N ASP A 219 7.19 -16.20 2.38
CA ASP A 219 7.78 -15.47 1.25
C ASP A 219 8.11 -14.02 1.61
N ILE A 220 7.57 -13.50 2.72
CA ILE A 220 7.96 -12.20 3.24
C ILE A 220 9.34 -12.36 3.89
N PRO A 221 10.34 -11.52 3.52
CA PRO A 221 11.66 -11.58 4.15
C PRO A 221 11.54 -11.52 5.68
N PRO A 222 12.39 -12.27 6.41
CA PRO A 222 12.31 -12.37 7.86
C PRO A 222 12.27 -10.98 8.49
N PHE A 223 11.40 -10.83 9.49
CA PHE A 223 11.14 -9.53 10.10
C PHE A 223 12.45 -8.87 10.55
N ARG A 224 12.76 -7.72 9.94
CA ARG A 224 13.78 -6.80 10.43
C ARG A 224 13.07 -5.56 10.93
N ALA A 225 13.37 -5.17 12.18
CA ALA A 225 12.89 -3.92 12.73
C ALA A 225 13.19 -2.78 11.74
N PRO A 226 12.23 -1.87 11.49
CA PRO A 226 12.49 -0.73 10.62
C PRO A 226 13.71 0.04 11.10
N GLU A 227 14.45 0.63 10.15
CA GLU A 227 15.46 1.63 10.48
C GLU A 227 14.74 2.92 10.92
N TRP A 228 14.28 2.96 12.17
CA TRP A 228 13.47 4.05 12.70
C TRP A 228 14.13 5.42 12.55
N ASP A 229 15.47 5.48 12.65
CA ASP A 229 16.24 6.69 12.41
C ASP A 229 16.06 7.21 10.97
N THR A 230 16.07 6.30 9.99
CA THR A 230 15.85 6.63 8.57
C THR A 230 14.41 7.04 8.31
N VAL A 231 13.44 6.35 8.90
CA VAL A 231 12.01 6.70 8.81
C VAL A 231 11.75 8.08 9.40
N ALA A 232 12.29 8.37 10.58
CA ALA A 232 12.13 9.63 11.28
C ALA A 232 12.69 10.82 10.49
N ARG A 233 13.88 10.67 9.90
CA ARG A 233 14.47 11.68 9.00
C ARG A 233 13.63 11.91 7.76
N ARG A 234 13.12 10.83 7.15
CA ARG A 234 12.27 10.93 5.95
C ARG A 234 10.97 11.67 6.24
N LEU A 235 10.30 11.35 7.34
CA LEU A 235 9.06 12.04 7.75
C LEU A 235 9.29 13.54 7.97
N ALA A 236 10.41 13.90 8.62
CA ALA A 236 10.78 15.30 8.79
C ALA A 236 11.02 16.00 7.44
N ALA A 237 11.74 15.33 6.52
CA ALA A 237 12.04 15.87 5.18
C ALA A 237 10.79 15.97 4.28
N SER A 238 9.83 15.04 4.41
CA SER A 238 8.61 15.00 3.59
C SER A 238 7.50 15.93 4.09
N GLY A 239 7.79 16.83 5.04
CA GLY A 239 6.81 17.76 5.57
C GLY A 239 5.78 17.14 6.52
N CYS A 240 6.16 16.06 7.21
CA CYS A 240 5.39 15.39 8.28
C CYS A 240 6.06 15.55 9.66
N PRO A 241 6.34 16.79 10.11
CA PRO A 241 7.13 17.03 11.31
C PRO A 241 6.47 16.54 12.60
N PHE A 242 5.15 16.56 12.73
CA PHE A 242 4.46 16.04 13.91
C PHE A 242 4.61 14.52 14.01
N MET A 243 4.46 13.79 12.90
CA MET A 243 4.72 12.36 12.85
C MET A 243 6.18 12.03 13.22
N ALA A 244 7.13 12.80 12.69
CA ALA A 244 8.55 12.63 12.99
C ALA A 244 8.87 12.89 14.47
N LEU A 245 8.27 13.93 15.05
CA LEU A 245 8.36 14.26 16.47
C LEU A 245 7.79 13.14 17.34
N ALA A 246 6.61 12.63 16.99
CA ALA A 246 5.95 11.53 17.70
C ALA A 246 6.80 10.26 17.68
N LEU A 247 7.44 9.95 16.55
CA LEU A 247 8.32 8.80 16.42
C LEU A 247 9.59 8.94 17.29
N ALA A 248 10.19 10.14 17.31
CA ALA A 248 11.33 10.43 18.17
C ALA A 248 10.98 10.37 19.67
N ASP A 249 9.77 10.81 20.05
CA ASP A 249 9.28 10.77 21.43
C ASP A 249 8.95 9.35 21.91
N ALA A 250 8.50 8.47 20.99
CA ALA A 250 8.21 7.07 21.29
C ALA A 250 9.45 6.22 21.66
N GLY A 251 10.67 6.80 21.59
CA GLY A 251 11.92 6.12 21.90
C GLY A 251 12.28 5.02 20.91
N LEU A 252 11.75 5.11 19.68
CA LEU A 252 11.99 4.15 18.61
C LEU A 252 13.30 4.42 17.86
N THR A 253 13.77 5.68 17.90
CA THR A 253 15.02 6.11 17.28
C THR A 253 16.19 6.04 18.26
N SER A 254 17.41 6.00 17.73
CA SER A 254 18.63 6.19 18.53
C SER A 254 18.60 7.58 19.20
N THR A 255 19.22 7.70 20.38
CA THR A 255 19.21 8.96 21.15
C THR A 255 19.82 10.14 20.37
N ALA A 256 20.80 9.87 19.51
CA ALA A 256 21.39 10.88 18.64
C ALA A 256 20.43 11.29 17.51
N ALA A 257 19.89 10.34 16.75
CA ALA A 257 18.97 10.63 15.67
C ALA A 257 17.67 11.27 16.17
N GLY A 258 17.12 10.78 17.29
CA GLY A 258 15.93 11.33 17.93
C GLY A 258 16.07 12.79 18.33
N ARG A 259 17.24 13.20 18.87
CA ARG A 259 17.52 14.61 19.18
C ARG A 259 17.54 15.48 17.92
N VAL A 260 18.18 15.02 16.85
CA VAL A 260 18.25 15.75 15.57
C VAL A 260 16.85 15.90 14.96
N VAL A 261 16.09 14.80 14.88
CA VAL A 261 14.73 14.81 14.32
C VAL A 261 13.80 15.67 15.16
N ARG A 262 13.82 15.55 16.49
CA ARG A 262 13.01 16.40 17.37
C ARG A 262 13.30 17.88 17.15
N THR A 263 14.58 18.26 17.04
CA THR A 263 14.97 19.65 16.83
C THR A 263 14.47 20.17 15.48
N ALA A 264 14.67 19.41 14.41
CA ALA A 264 14.22 19.76 13.07
C ALA A 264 12.68 19.87 13.00
N ALA A 265 11.96 18.86 13.50
CA ALA A 265 10.51 18.84 13.50
C ALA A 265 9.90 20.01 14.28
N LEU A 266 10.40 20.31 15.48
CA LEU A 266 9.94 21.44 16.27
C LEU A 266 10.22 22.77 15.58
N ALA A 267 11.37 22.91 14.91
CA ALA A 267 11.68 24.12 14.13
C ALA A 267 10.68 24.31 12.98
N THR A 268 10.41 23.26 12.19
CA THR A 268 9.43 23.29 11.09
C THR A 268 8.03 23.62 11.60
N ILE A 269 7.60 23.01 12.70
CA ILE A 269 6.29 23.26 13.30
C ILE A 269 6.17 24.72 13.78
N ARG A 270 7.18 25.23 14.50
CA ARG A 270 7.18 26.62 14.98
C ARG A 270 7.10 27.62 13.84
N GLU A 271 7.79 27.35 12.73
CA GLU A 271 7.73 28.21 11.57
C GLU A 271 6.35 28.18 10.91
N ALA A 272 5.74 27.00 10.79
CA ALA A 272 4.38 26.85 10.27
C ALA A 272 3.32 27.54 11.16
N VAL A 273 3.51 27.55 12.48
CA VAL A 273 2.63 28.27 13.41
C VAL A 273 2.78 29.79 13.26
N LYS A 274 4.00 30.29 13.04
CA LYS A 274 4.27 31.73 12.82
C LYS A 274 3.73 32.24 11.48
N ARG A 275 3.75 31.39 10.45
CA ARG A 275 3.27 31.68 9.10
C ARG A 275 2.06 30.81 8.79
N PRO A 276 0.90 31.05 9.42
CA PRO A 276 -0.31 30.33 9.07
C PRO A 276 -0.56 30.51 7.57
N PRO A 277 -1.02 29.46 6.85
CA PRO A 277 -1.30 29.59 5.43
C PRO A 277 -2.27 30.74 5.21
N ARG A 278 -1.90 31.69 4.32
CA ARG A 278 -2.84 32.68 3.79
C ARG A 278 -4.01 31.88 3.21
N ARG A 279 -5.23 32.15 3.68
CA ARG A 279 -6.42 31.57 3.08
C ARG A 279 -6.45 32.02 1.62
N ALA A 280 -6.69 31.10 0.71
CA ALA A 280 -6.89 31.38 -0.71
C ALA A 280 -8.20 32.16 -1.00
N ASP A 281 -8.87 32.67 0.04
CA ASP A 281 -10.12 33.43 -0.05
C ASP A 281 -9.90 34.96 -0.09
N ASP A 282 -8.68 35.45 0.18
CA ASP A 282 -8.39 36.89 0.19
C ASP A 282 -8.03 37.45 -1.22
N ASP A 283 -7.80 36.59 -2.23
CA ASP A 283 -7.56 37.00 -3.62
C ASP A 283 -8.87 37.31 -4.39
N ALA A 284 -10.03 37.21 -3.74
CA ALA A 284 -11.33 37.61 -4.29
C ALA A 284 -11.77 39.05 -3.93
N ALA A 285 -10.97 39.78 -3.12
CA ALA A 285 -11.36 41.09 -2.58
C ALA A 285 -10.66 42.29 -3.25
N ASP A 286 -9.66 42.10 -4.11
CA ASP A 286 -9.12 43.17 -4.96
C ASP A 286 -9.67 43.03 -6.38
N GLY A 287 -10.88 43.58 -6.55
CA GLY A 287 -11.51 43.73 -7.86
C GLY A 287 -10.66 44.60 -8.80
N PRO A 288 -10.54 44.27 -10.09
CA PRO A 288 -9.77 45.09 -11.01
C PRO A 288 -10.51 46.39 -11.28
N THR A 289 -9.93 47.48 -10.80
CA THR A 289 -10.29 48.84 -11.20
C THR A 289 -10.20 48.96 -12.72
N ARG A 290 -11.33 49.26 -13.33
CA ARG A 290 -11.54 49.61 -14.73
C ARG A 290 -10.62 50.76 -15.15
N GLY A 291 -9.82 50.58 -16.20
CA GLY A 291 -9.02 51.65 -16.79
C GLY A 291 -8.15 51.20 -17.96
N GLU A 292 -8.63 51.53 -19.17
CA GLU A 292 -7.88 51.83 -20.40
C GLU A 292 -7.11 50.73 -21.15
N ALA A 293 -7.65 50.42 -22.34
CA ALA A 293 -6.97 49.79 -23.47
C ALA A 293 -5.85 50.69 -24.04
N PRO A 294 -4.90 50.10 -24.78
CA PRO A 294 -4.86 50.46 -26.20
C PRO A 294 -4.64 49.28 -27.15
N GLU A 295 -5.45 49.30 -28.20
CA GLU A 295 -5.18 48.99 -29.61
C GLU A 295 -4.22 47.86 -30.00
N ALA A 296 -4.82 46.83 -30.61
CA ALA A 296 -4.17 45.92 -31.55
C ALA A 296 -3.93 46.61 -32.91
N PRO A 297 -2.99 46.11 -33.72
CA PRO A 297 -3.11 46.19 -35.17
C PRO A 297 -3.39 44.83 -35.82
N GLU A 298 -4.18 44.92 -36.88
CA GLU A 298 -4.83 43.87 -37.67
C GLU A 298 -3.91 43.16 -38.71
N THR A 299 -4.26 41.89 -38.98
CA THR A 299 -4.36 41.18 -40.28
C THR A 299 -3.18 41.05 -41.26
N SER A 300 -2.83 39.79 -41.60
CA SER A 300 -3.08 39.16 -42.93
C SER A 300 -2.54 37.69 -43.01
N PRO A 301 -3.27 36.72 -43.63
CA PRO A 301 -2.78 35.39 -44.01
C PRO A 301 -2.77 35.17 -45.56
N PRO A 302 -2.69 33.94 -46.12
CA PRO A 302 -1.52 33.04 -46.30
C PRO A 302 -1.27 32.65 -47.79
N ASP A 303 -0.14 32.00 -48.12
CA ASP A 303 0.09 31.17 -49.35
C ASP A 303 1.53 30.61 -49.33
N ALA A 304 1.96 29.53 -50.00
CA ALA A 304 1.44 28.20 -50.31
C ALA A 304 2.63 27.36 -50.87
N ALA A 305 2.70 26.07 -50.49
CA ALA A 305 3.17 24.90 -51.26
C ALA A 305 4.61 24.76 -51.84
N ALA A 306 5.29 23.66 -51.43
CA ALA A 306 5.74 22.52 -52.28
C ALA A 306 6.32 21.39 -51.37
N LYS A 307 5.67 20.22 -51.18
CA LYS A 307 5.75 18.93 -51.94
C LYS A 307 7.21 18.46 -52.20
N ALA A 308 7.64 17.22 -51.99
CA ALA A 308 7.02 15.93 -51.67
C ALA A 308 8.10 14.90 -51.23
N GLY A 309 7.72 13.81 -50.55
CA GLY A 309 8.62 12.68 -50.27
C GLY A 309 8.02 11.61 -49.34
N SER A 310 7.26 10.68 -49.93
CA SER A 310 6.53 9.57 -49.32
C SER A 310 7.42 8.50 -48.66
N SER A 311 7.06 8.04 -47.47
CA SER A 311 7.02 6.60 -47.12
C SER A 311 6.09 6.41 -45.92
N GLY A 312 5.13 5.48 -46.04
CA GLY A 312 4.06 5.28 -45.08
C GLY A 312 4.52 4.91 -43.67
N THR A 313 3.87 5.51 -42.69
CA THR A 313 3.68 4.94 -41.36
C THR A 313 2.25 5.28 -40.98
N PRO A 314 1.40 4.32 -40.56
CA PRO A 314 0.01 4.61 -40.25
C PRO A 314 -0.05 5.71 -39.17
N ALA A 315 -0.93 6.69 -39.41
CA ALA A 315 -1.21 7.77 -38.47
C ALA A 315 -1.73 7.17 -37.15
N LEU A 316 -0.84 7.05 -36.17
CA LEU A 316 -1.19 6.74 -34.80
C LEU A 316 -1.88 7.98 -34.22
N ALA A 317 -3.02 7.76 -33.58
CA ALA A 317 -3.77 8.77 -32.85
C ALA A 317 -2.82 9.63 -31.97
N PRO A 318 -3.07 10.94 -31.85
CA PRO A 318 -2.17 11.89 -31.17
C PRO A 318 -1.85 11.50 -29.71
N ASP A 319 -2.68 10.65 -29.10
CA ASP A 319 -2.54 10.19 -27.71
C ASP A 319 -1.36 9.24 -27.47
N GLN A 320 -0.66 8.78 -28.51
CA GLN A 320 0.47 7.85 -28.38
C GLN A 320 1.87 8.49 -28.49
N ARG A 321 1.99 9.81 -28.71
CA ARG A 321 3.30 10.42 -29.00
C ARG A 321 4.24 10.56 -27.81
N TYR A 322 3.74 10.50 -26.58
CA TYR A 322 4.58 10.65 -25.39
C TYR A 322 4.45 9.44 -24.47
N SER A 323 5.56 8.76 -24.17
CA SER A 323 5.57 7.76 -23.11
C SER A 323 5.30 8.43 -21.75
N CYS A 324 4.73 7.68 -20.80
CA CYS A 324 4.52 8.19 -19.44
C CYS A 324 5.81 8.63 -18.76
N SER A 325 6.91 7.92 -19.03
CA SER A 325 8.25 8.35 -18.62
C SER A 325 8.64 9.73 -19.16
N ALA A 326 8.30 10.06 -20.41
CA ALA A 326 8.58 11.35 -21.01
C ALA A 326 7.69 12.47 -20.44
N LEU A 327 6.39 12.21 -20.30
CA LEU A 327 5.45 13.17 -19.71
C LEU A 327 5.80 13.48 -18.26
N CYS A 328 6.10 12.45 -17.48
CA CYS A 328 6.53 12.63 -16.10
C CYS A 328 7.86 13.38 -16.04
N GLY A 329 8.82 13.06 -16.91
CA GLY A 329 10.11 13.74 -16.93
C GLY A 329 9.92 15.25 -17.13
N MET A 330 9.06 15.61 -18.08
CA MET A 330 8.66 16.99 -18.32
C MET A 330 7.98 17.62 -17.09
N HIS A 331 7.04 16.93 -16.47
CA HIS A 331 6.31 17.42 -15.29
C HIS A 331 7.25 17.70 -14.11
N MET A 332 8.22 16.83 -13.83
CA MET A 332 9.15 17.04 -12.72
C MET A 332 10.09 18.21 -12.99
N ILE A 333 10.58 18.34 -14.23
CA ILE A 333 11.44 19.46 -14.60
C ILE A 333 10.69 20.77 -14.41
N GLU A 334 9.41 20.81 -14.81
CA GLU A 334 8.55 21.97 -14.59
C GLU A 334 8.28 22.27 -13.13
N LEU A 335 8.08 21.24 -12.30
CA LEU A 335 7.88 21.40 -10.86
C LEU A 335 9.08 22.09 -10.21
N CYS A 336 10.31 21.67 -10.54
CA CYS A 336 11.52 22.32 -10.06
C CYS A 336 11.73 23.72 -10.69
N ASN A 337 11.47 23.88 -11.98
CA ASN A 337 11.67 25.15 -12.69
C ASN A 337 10.71 26.25 -12.23
N ARG A 338 9.50 25.89 -11.77
CA ARG A 338 8.46 26.85 -11.36
C ARG A 338 8.31 26.95 -9.84
N ASP A 339 9.18 26.30 -9.07
CA ASP A 339 9.17 26.42 -7.61
C ASP A 339 9.69 27.80 -7.17
N LYS A 340 8.76 28.74 -7.01
CA LYS A 340 9.04 30.11 -6.57
C LYS A 340 9.82 30.16 -5.25
N SER A 341 9.56 29.24 -4.32
CA SER A 341 10.24 29.22 -3.03
C SER A 341 11.72 28.89 -3.17
N LEU A 342 12.03 27.99 -4.11
CA LEU A 342 13.40 27.62 -4.46
C LEU A 342 14.14 28.82 -5.09
N TRP A 343 13.52 29.52 -6.04
CA TRP A 343 14.08 30.73 -6.65
C TRP A 343 14.34 31.85 -5.64
N ASP A 344 13.35 32.14 -4.77
CA ASP A 344 13.43 33.19 -3.76
C ASP A 344 14.53 32.90 -2.73
N SER A 345 14.65 31.63 -2.29
CA SER A 345 15.68 31.21 -1.31
C SER A 345 17.12 31.33 -1.83
N HIS A 346 17.30 31.28 -3.15
CA HIS A 346 18.60 31.41 -3.81
C HIS A 346 18.83 32.81 -4.39
N GLY A 347 17.92 33.77 -4.18
CA GLY A 347 18.06 35.16 -4.62
C GLY A 347 18.16 35.32 -6.13
N ARG A 348 17.60 34.39 -6.90
CA ARG A 348 17.65 34.37 -8.36
C ARG A 348 16.28 34.76 -8.94
N ARG A 349 16.28 35.49 -10.05
CA ARG A 349 15.03 35.80 -10.76
C ARG A 349 14.62 34.61 -11.61
N TRP A 350 13.33 34.28 -11.52
CA TRP A 350 12.71 33.29 -12.38
C TRP A 350 12.61 33.81 -13.82
N GLU A 351 12.98 32.96 -14.77
CA GLU A 351 12.90 33.24 -16.20
C GLU A 351 12.13 32.12 -16.90
N PRO A 352 11.21 32.43 -17.83
CA PRO A 352 10.46 31.42 -18.55
C PRO A 352 11.36 30.60 -19.48
N THR A 353 11.26 29.28 -19.40
CA THR A 353 12.01 28.33 -20.23
C THR A 353 11.05 27.35 -20.92
N THR A 354 11.49 26.76 -22.03
CA THR A 354 10.70 25.72 -22.72
C THR A 354 10.48 24.52 -21.81
N CYS A 355 9.25 24.03 -21.76
CA CYS A 355 8.87 22.96 -20.84
C CYS A 355 9.74 21.71 -20.99
N GLY A 356 10.15 21.14 -19.85
CA GLY A 356 10.98 19.94 -19.84
C GLY A 356 12.47 20.18 -20.13
N THR A 357 12.90 21.45 -20.21
CA THR A 357 14.32 21.80 -20.31
C THR A 357 14.92 21.92 -18.92
N MET A 358 15.86 21.03 -18.60
CA MET A 358 16.68 21.18 -17.38
C MET A 358 17.54 22.43 -17.50
N ARG A 359 17.63 23.19 -16.41
CA ARG A 359 18.48 24.37 -16.34
C ARG A 359 19.78 24.09 -15.58
N GLU A 360 20.78 24.91 -15.85
CA GLU A 360 22.15 24.66 -15.42
C GLU A 360 22.46 25.13 -13.98
N GLU A 361 21.53 25.85 -13.35
CA GLU A 361 21.71 26.38 -12.00
C GLU A 361 21.89 25.26 -10.97
N ALA A 362 22.92 25.39 -10.13
CA ALA A 362 23.32 24.35 -9.18
C ALA A 362 22.19 23.94 -8.21
N PHE A 363 21.32 24.87 -7.82
CA PHE A 363 20.20 24.58 -6.91
C PHE A 363 19.06 23.84 -7.63
N LEU A 364 18.85 24.06 -8.93
CA LEU A 364 17.90 23.31 -9.74
C LEU A 364 18.43 21.91 -10.05
N LYS A 365 19.72 21.77 -10.36
CA LYS A 365 20.38 20.47 -10.49
C LYS A 365 20.21 19.61 -9.25
N GLU A 366 20.33 20.21 -8.07
CA GLU A 366 20.08 19.50 -6.81
C GLU A 366 18.59 19.15 -6.66
N CYS A 367 17.65 20.03 -7.04
CA CYS A 367 16.21 19.70 -7.08
C CYS A 367 15.93 18.51 -8.00
N TYR A 368 16.40 18.54 -9.25
CA TYR A 368 16.23 17.44 -10.21
C TYR A 368 16.83 16.15 -9.67
N ARG A 369 18.05 16.22 -9.13
CA ARG A 369 18.77 15.07 -8.58
C ARG A 369 18.02 14.47 -7.39
N GLN A 370 17.49 15.28 -6.47
CA GLN A 370 16.73 14.79 -5.32
C GLN A 370 15.41 14.13 -5.73
N GLN A 371 14.71 14.71 -6.72
CA GLN A 371 13.49 14.12 -7.25
C GLN A 371 13.75 12.79 -7.99
N TRP A 372 14.84 12.69 -8.76
CA TRP A 372 15.22 11.46 -9.45
C TRP A 372 15.80 10.37 -8.53
N LEU A 373 16.68 10.74 -7.59
CA LEU A 373 17.30 9.79 -6.65
C LEU A 373 16.36 9.38 -5.51
N GLY A 374 15.31 10.15 -5.24
CA GLY A 374 14.35 9.85 -4.19
C GLY A 374 13.42 8.68 -4.50
N GLY A 375 13.36 8.20 -5.75
CA GLY A 375 12.39 7.19 -6.23
C GLY A 375 10.93 7.67 -6.25
N ALA A 376 10.62 8.71 -5.46
CA ALA A 376 9.33 9.36 -5.35
C ALA A 376 8.78 9.84 -6.70
N PHE A 377 9.64 10.28 -7.62
CA PHE A 377 9.24 10.72 -8.95
C PHE A 377 8.67 9.58 -9.82
N HIS A 378 9.32 8.40 -9.76
CA HIS A 378 8.85 7.23 -10.50
C HIS A 378 7.51 6.72 -9.93
N ASP A 379 7.40 6.65 -8.60
CA ASP A 379 6.22 6.11 -7.92
C ASP A 379 5.02 7.08 -7.92
N ALA A 380 5.25 8.39 -7.90
CA ALA A 380 4.18 9.40 -7.85
C ALA A 380 3.66 9.83 -9.22
N CYS A 381 4.45 9.64 -10.29
CA CYS A 381 4.06 10.07 -11.63
C CYS A 381 4.07 8.93 -12.65
N VAL A 382 5.18 8.21 -12.80
CA VAL A 382 5.32 7.22 -13.86
C VAL A 382 4.38 6.04 -13.64
N VAL A 383 4.29 5.54 -12.40
CA VAL A 383 3.41 4.42 -12.06
C VAL A 383 1.93 4.75 -12.30
N PRO A 384 1.34 5.83 -11.75
CA PRO A 384 -0.05 6.19 -12.03
C PRO A 384 -0.34 6.43 -13.53
N CYS A 385 0.60 7.03 -14.26
CA CYS A 385 0.45 7.25 -15.69
C CYS A 385 0.42 5.94 -16.50
N GLU A 386 1.23 4.95 -16.12
CA GLU A 386 1.31 3.67 -16.84
C GLU A 386 0.24 2.67 -16.41
N SER A 387 -0.24 2.73 -15.15
CA SER A 387 -1.19 1.77 -14.60
C SER A 387 -2.65 2.08 -14.90
N GLU A 388 -3.00 3.36 -15.05
CA GLU A 388 -4.39 3.80 -15.24
C GLU A 388 -4.51 4.85 -16.34
N PRO A 389 -5.49 4.74 -17.26
CA PRO A 389 -5.72 5.73 -18.31
C PRO A 389 -6.06 7.11 -17.73
N GLU A 390 -6.81 7.16 -16.62
CA GLU A 390 -7.14 8.39 -15.90
C GLU A 390 -5.91 9.13 -15.37
N GLY A 391 -4.88 8.39 -14.91
CA GLY A 391 -3.63 8.98 -14.44
C GLY A 391 -2.82 9.63 -15.56
N ARG A 392 -2.83 9.02 -16.76
CA ARG A 392 -2.24 9.60 -17.96
C ARG A 392 -2.98 10.85 -18.41
N ASP A 393 -4.30 10.83 -18.44
CA ASP A 393 -5.13 11.96 -18.85
C ASP A 393 -4.98 13.14 -17.88
N GLN A 394 -4.91 12.87 -16.58
CA GLN A 394 -4.65 13.89 -15.57
C GLN A 394 -3.28 14.55 -15.76
N LEU A 395 -2.25 13.77 -16.09
CA LEU A 395 -0.91 14.28 -16.38
C LEU A 395 -0.86 15.12 -17.65
N LEU A 396 -1.56 14.70 -18.70
CA LEU A 396 -1.71 15.46 -19.94
C LEU A 396 -2.40 16.80 -19.68
N ASN A 397 -3.49 16.80 -18.92
CA ASN A 397 -4.22 18.02 -18.55
C ASN A 397 -3.36 18.97 -17.70
N LEU A 398 -2.59 18.45 -16.76
CA LEU A 398 -1.64 19.25 -15.96
C LEU A 398 -0.58 19.90 -16.84
N LEU A 399 0.00 19.16 -17.79
CA LEU A 399 1.02 19.67 -18.69
C LEU A 399 0.45 20.65 -19.74
N GLN A 400 -0.78 20.45 -20.20
CA GLN A 400 -1.50 21.41 -21.04
C GLN A 400 -1.80 22.71 -20.27
N GLY A 401 -2.31 22.61 -19.04
CA GLY A 401 -2.55 23.77 -18.17
C GLY A 401 -1.28 24.52 -17.80
N ALA A 402 -0.13 23.84 -17.76
CA ALA A 402 1.18 24.43 -17.59
C ALA A 402 1.74 25.10 -18.86
N GLY A 403 1.10 24.92 -20.03
CA GLY A 403 1.54 25.43 -21.33
C GLY A 403 2.57 24.56 -22.04
N CYS A 404 2.80 23.33 -21.58
CA CYS A 404 3.83 22.43 -22.07
C CYS A 404 3.41 21.56 -23.26
N LEU A 405 2.10 21.35 -23.42
CA LEU A 405 1.52 20.60 -24.52
C LEU A 405 0.45 21.45 -25.21
N ARG A 406 0.32 21.30 -26.53
CA ARG A 406 -0.80 21.93 -27.26
C ARG A 406 -2.10 21.19 -26.97
N PRO A 407 -3.25 21.89 -26.86
CA PRO A 407 -4.55 21.24 -26.84
C PRO A 407 -4.71 20.42 -28.13
N GLY A 408 -5.15 19.17 -27.97
CA GLY A 408 -5.45 18.27 -29.09
C GLY A 408 -6.78 18.58 -29.74
#